data_AF-A0A5C7W3K3-F1
#
_entry.id   AF-A0A5C7W3K3-F1
#
_cell.length_a   1.000
_cell.length_b   1.000
_cell.length_c   1.000
_cell.angle_alpha   90.00
_cell.angle_beta   90.00
_cell.angle_gamma   90.00
#
_symmetry.space_group_name_H-M   'P 1'
#
loop_
_entity.id
_entity.type
_entity.pdbx_description
1 polymer ?
#
loop_
_entity_poly.entity_id
_entity_poly.type
_entity_poly.pdbx_seq_one_letter_code
_entity_poly.pdbx_strand_id
1 'polypeptide(L)'
;MSHALLPILAFVLIGAFAAYHRLRLATWAALLAVALVACWLLGAHRTTTAVVAIVSALVAVPLLIPAIRKPLLVAPLLNVFRRILPPLSQTERIALETGSVGFEGELFTGDPDWNMLLDYPKPQLTAEEQAFLDGPVEELCRMTNDWEITHVHADLPPELWDFIKKNRFFGMIIPKEYGGLGFSALAHHKVIQKLASVSSVVSSTVGVPNSLGPGELLNHYGTPEQKDYYLPRLAAGLEVPCFGLTGPFAGSDATSIPDYGIVCKGEWNGANVLGVRLTFDKRYITLAPVA
;
A
#
# COMPACT_ATOMS: atom_id res chain seq x y z
N MET A 1 3.48 57.45 22.21
CA MET A 1 3.77 56.06 22.65
C MET A 1 5.24 56.00 23.00
N SER A 2 5.61 55.44 24.15
CA SER A 2 7.02 55.35 24.54
C SER A 2 7.81 54.60 23.48
N HIS A 3 8.94 55.17 23.03
CA HIS A 3 9.86 54.54 22.07
C HIS A 3 10.38 53.15 22.54
N ALA A 4 10.05 52.75 23.77
CA ALA A 4 10.30 51.45 24.37
C ALA A 4 9.34 50.34 23.90
N LEU A 5 8.12 50.63 23.46
CA LEU A 5 7.17 49.60 23.02
C LEU A 5 7.37 49.15 21.57
N LEU A 6 8.06 49.96 20.76
CA LEU A 6 8.27 49.70 19.33
C LEU A 6 8.97 48.36 19.03
N PRO A 7 10.07 47.96 19.72
CA PRO A 7 10.73 46.68 19.46
C PRO A 7 9.87 45.47 19.84
N ILE A 8 9.03 45.61 20.87
CA ILE A 8 8.12 44.55 21.32
C ILE A 8 6.99 44.36 20.30
N LEU A 9 6.40 45.46 19.82
CA LEU A 9 5.39 45.43 18.78
C LEU A 9 5.94 44.86 17.47
N ALA A 10 7.17 45.25 17.08
CA ALA A 10 7.83 44.68 15.92
C ALA A 10 8.04 43.17 16.07
N PHE A 11 8.48 42.70 17.24
CA PHE A 11 8.61 41.28 17.52
C PHE A 11 7.28 40.52 17.39
N VAL A 12 6.22 41.03 18.00
CA VAL A 12 4.90 40.37 17.98
C VAL A 12 4.30 40.39 16.58
N LEU A 13 4.32 41.52 15.88
CA LEU A 13 3.68 41.65 14.56
C LEU A 13 4.42 40.87 13.49
N ILE A 14 5.76 40.99 13.42
CA ILE A 14 6.57 40.24 12.44
C ILE A 14 6.54 38.75 12.78
N GLY A 15 6.61 38.40 14.07
CA GLY A 15 6.50 37.03 14.53
C GLY A 15 5.16 36.39 14.17
N ALA A 16 4.06 37.09 14.43
CA ALA A 16 2.71 36.63 14.10
C ALA A 16 2.47 36.55 12.59
N PHE A 17 2.95 37.53 11.82
CA PHE A 17 2.88 37.50 10.36
C PHE A 17 3.62 36.28 9.79
N ALA A 18 4.87 36.06 10.22
CA ALA A 18 5.68 34.95 9.75
C ALA A 18 5.11 33.59 10.20
N ALA A 19 4.49 33.51 11.39
CA ALA A 19 3.76 32.33 11.84
C ALA A 19 2.48 32.08 11.03
N TYR A 20 1.68 33.12 10.77
CA TYR A 20 0.45 33.05 9.99
C TYR A 20 0.70 32.54 8.55
N HIS A 21 1.78 33.03 7.92
CA HIS A 21 2.20 32.59 6.60
C HIS A 21 3.07 31.32 6.59
N ARG A 22 3.26 30.66 7.75
CA ARG A 22 4.04 29.42 7.90
C ARG A 22 5.43 29.51 7.27
N LEU A 23 6.10 30.66 7.43
CA LEU A 23 7.43 30.88 6.87
C LEU A 23 8.45 29.96 7.54
N ARG A 24 9.51 29.60 6.80
CA ARG A 24 10.61 28.79 7.33
C ARG A 24 11.23 29.50 8.55
N LEU A 25 11.70 28.74 9.54
CA LEU A 25 12.30 29.31 10.75
C LEU A 25 13.47 30.27 10.44
N ALA A 26 14.27 29.97 9.40
CA ALA A 26 15.35 30.84 8.95
C ALA A 26 14.83 32.19 8.44
N THR A 27 13.77 32.19 7.63
CA THR A 27 13.13 33.42 7.15
C THR A 27 12.45 34.18 8.29
N TRP A 28 11.84 33.47 9.25
CA TRP A 28 11.26 34.07 10.45
C TRP A 28 12.32 34.82 11.27
N ALA A 29 13.45 34.17 11.55
CA ALA A 29 14.55 34.76 12.31
C ALA A 29 15.21 35.93 11.58
N ALA A 30 15.37 35.82 10.25
CA ALA A 30 15.93 36.89 9.43
C ALA A 30 15.03 38.13 9.41
N LEU A 31 13.71 37.97 9.17
CA LEU A 31 12.76 39.08 9.18
C LEU A 31 12.73 39.78 10.55
N LEU A 32 12.76 39.00 11.63
CA LEU A 32 12.77 39.53 12.97
C LEU A 32 14.07 40.29 13.29
N ALA A 33 15.23 39.75 12.88
CA ALA A 33 16.52 40.42 13.05
C ALA A 33 16.56 41.76 12.28
N VAL A 34 16.08 41.77 11.03
CA VAL A 34 15.97 43.00 10.22
C VAL A 34 15.07 44.03 10.89
N ALA A 35 13.90 43.61 11.40
CA ALA A 35 12.99 44.51 12.10
C ALA A 35 13.61 45.12 13.36
N LEU A 36 14.34 44.34 14.16
CA LEU A 36 15.02 44.82 15.36
C LEU A 36 16.20 45.75 15.05
N VAL A 37 16.95 45.48 13.98
CA VAL A 37 17.98 46.39 13.47
C VAL A 37 17.36 47.71 12.99
N ALA A 38 16.23 47.66 12.28
CA ALA A 38 15.50 48.85 11.87
C ALA A 38 15.02 49.66 13.08
N CYS A 39 14.47 49.01 14.12
CA CYS A 39 14.13 49.68 15.37
C CYS A 39 15.34 50.36 16.03
N TRP A 40 16.51 49.71 16.02
CA TRP A 40 17.74 50.29 16.56
C TRP A 40 18.18 51.55 15.80
N LEU A 41 18.17 51.50 14.47
CA LEU A 41 18.60 52.60 13.60
C LEU A 41 17.62 53.78 13.61
N LEU A 42 16.32 53.51 13.74
CA LEU A 42 15.26 54.53 13.80
C LEU A 42 15.09 55.16 15.19
N GLY A 43 16.01 54.90 16.13
CA GLY A 43 16.04 55.55 17.44
C GLY A 43 15.06 54.98 18.47
N ALA A 44 14.63 53.72 18.33
CA ALA A 44 13.88 53.04 19.38
C ALA A 44 14.75 52.85 20.65
N HIS A 45 14.10 52.57 21.78
CA HIS A 45 14.77 52.45 23.07
C HIS A 45 15.82 51.33 23.07
N ARG A 46 17.10 51.72 23.19
CA ARG A 46 18.24 50.83 22.97
C ARG A 46 18.23 49.59 23.87
N THR A 47 17.94 49.73 25.16
CA THR A 47 17.96 48.59 26.07
C THR A 47 16.82 47.62 25.75
N THR A 48 15.63 48.11 25.38
CA THR A 48 14.51 47.24 25.02
C THR A 48 14.79 46.48 23.73
N THR A 49 15.34 47.16 22.71
CA THR A 49 15.75 46.51 21.46
C THR A 49 16.82 45.44 21.70
N ALA A 50 17.82 45.73 22.53
CA ALA A 50 18.88 44.78 22.88
C ALA A 50 18.33 43.55 23.62
N VAL A 51 17.46 43.74 24.60
CA VAL A 51 16.83 42.64 25.36
C VAL A 51 15.99 41.76 24.43
N VAL A 52 15.15 42.35 23.59
CA VAL A 52 14.31 41.59 22.64
C VAL A 52 15.18 40.83 21.64
N ALA A 53 16.27 41.44 21.14
CA ALA A 53 17.21 40.79 20.24
C ALA A 53 17.92 39.58 20.90
N ILE A 54 18.40 39.74 22.13
CA ILE A 54 19.06 38.65 22.88
C ILE A 54 18.09 37.49 23.12
N VAL A 55 16.88 37.77 23.60
CA VAL A 55 15.86 36.74 23.83
C VAL A 55 15.50 36.02 22.53
N SER A 56 15.30 36.78 21.45
CA SER A 56 15.00 36.21 20.12
C SER A 56 16.12 35.31 19.62
N ALA A 57 17.38 35.72 19.78
CA ALA A 57 18.54 34.94 19.39
C ALA A 57 18.70 33.67 20.25
N LEU A 58 18.50 33.76 21.56
CA LEU A 58 18.56 32.62 22.48
C LEU A 58 17.52 31.53 22.14
N VAL A 59 16.37 31.90 21.59
CA VAL A 59 15.35 30.95 21.13
C VAL A 59 15.62 30.47 19.71
N ALA A 60 15.89 31.38 18.78
CA ALA A 60 16.03 31.05 17.36
C ALA A 60 17.29 30.25 17.04
N VAL A 61 18.44 30.59 17.65
CA VAL A 61 19.73 29.96 17.31
C VAL A 61 19.75 28.46 17.64
N PRO A 62 19.34 27.99 18.83
CA PRO A 62 19.25 26.56 19.12
C PRO A 62 18.28 25.81 18.21
N LEU A 63 17.21 26.46 17.75
CA LEU A 63 16.22 25.88 16.84
C LEU A 63 16.68 25.86 15.37
N LEU A 64 17.52 26.81 14.97
CA LEU A 64 18.05 26.90 13.61
C LEU A 64 19.19 25.90 13.36
N ILE A 65 20.03 25.63 14.36
CA ILE A 65 21.21 24.77 14.22
C ILE A 65 20.80 23.30 14.44
N PRO A 66 20.82 22.44 13.40
CA PRO A 66 20.37 21.05 13.53
C PRO A 66 21.19 20.24 14.55
N ALA A 67 22.49 20.53 14.66
CA ALA A 67 23.40 19.89 15.62
C ALA A 67 23.02 20.15 17.09
N ILE A 68 22.30 21.24 17.38
CA ILE A 68 21.81 21.58 18.72
C ILE A 68 20.35 21.14 18.86
N ARG A 69 19.49 21.49 17.89
CA ARG A 69 18.06 21.17 17.88
C ARG A 69 17.78 19.67 18.02
N LYS A 70 18.47 18.83 17.22
CA LYS A 70 18.19 17.39 17.16
C LYS A 70 18.42 16.70 18.52
N PRO A 71 19.60 16.79 19.16
CA PRO A 71 19.85 16.09 20.41
C PRO A 71 19.15 16.72 21.63
N LEU A 72 19.04 18.04 21.71
CA LEU A 72 18.55 18.71 22.92
C LEU A 72 17.03 18.93 22.95
N LEU A 73 16.38 19.05 21.79
CA LEU A 73 14.96 19.39 21.71
C LEU A 73 14.14 18.28 21.05
N VAL A 74 14.55 17.83 19.86
CA VAL A 74 13.75 16.89 19.07
C VAL A 74 13.78 15.49 19.67
N ALA A 75 14.96 14.95 19.99
CA ALA A 75 15.07 13.58 20.50
C ALA A 75 14.35 13.37 21.86
N PRO A 76 14.47 14.26 22.86
CA PRO A 76 13.71 14.15 24.11
C PRO A 76 12.20 14.24 23.89
N LEU A 77 11.75 15.18 23.03
CA LEU A 77 10.33 15.35 22.70
C LEU A 77 9.77 14.09 22.02
N LEU A 78 10.52 13.53 21.07
CA LEU A 78 10.13 12.29 20.38
C LEU A 78 10.02 11.11 21.36
N ASN A 79 10.92 11.01 22.35
CA ASN A 79 10.85 9.99 23.38
C ASN A 79 9.59 10.12 24.26
N VAL A 80 9.13 11.34 24.53
CA VAL A 80 7.84 11.57 25.21
C VAL A 80 6.68 11.12 24.34
N PHE A 81 6.65 11.52 23.07
CA PHE A 81 5.58 11.09 22.13
C PHE A 81 5.50 9.58 21.99
N ARG A 82 6.64 8.88 21.91
CA ARG A 82 6.69 7.41 21.86
C ARG A 82 6.06 6.73 23.07
N ARG A 83 6.04 7.37 24.24
CA ARG A 83 5.36 6.84 25.44
C ARG A 83 3.85 7.03 25.42
N ILE A 84 3.36 8.01 24.66
CA ILE A 84 1.93 8.35 24.56
C ILE A 84 1.26 7.52 23.47
N LEU A 85 2.00 7.15 22.41
CA LEU A 85 1.48 6.33 21.34
C LEU A 85 1.17 4.91 21.86
N PRO A 86 -0.01 4.35 21.54
CA PRO A 86 -0.35 2.99 21.92
C PRO A 86 0.66 2.00 21.32
N PRO A 87 1.02 0.92 22.03
CA PRO A 87 1.89 -0.10 21.49
C PRO A 87 1.19 -0.79 20.31
N LEU A 88 1.92 -0.95 19.20
CA LEU A 88 1.46 -1.75 18.06
C LEU A 88 1.19 -3.18 18.54
N SER A 89 0.03 -3.72 18.13
CA SER A 89 -0.28 -5.13 18.34
C SER A 89 0.76 -6.00 17.62
N GLN A 90 0.91 -7.25 18.07
CA GLN A 90 1.84 -8.20 17.44
C GLN A 90 1.49 -8.40 15.95
N THR A 91 0.20 -8.42 15.62
CA THR A 91 -0.30 -8.56 14.25
C THR A 91 0.06 -7.35 13.39
N GLU A 92 -0.18 -6.12 13.86
CA GLU A 92 0.20 -4.90 13.13
C GLU A 92 1.72 -4.83 12.92
N ARG A 93 2.50 -5.24 13.92
CA ARG A 93 3.96 -5.29 13.80
C ARG A 93 4.40 -6.26 12.72
N ILE A 94 3.89 -7.50 12.74
CA ILE A 94 4.24 -8.49 11.72
C ILE A 94 3.85 -7.98 10.33
N ALA A 95 2.67 -7.38 10.16
CA ALA A 95 2.23 -6.81 8.89
C ALA A 95 3.12 -5.65 8.41
N LEU A 96 3.60 -4.80 9.32
CA LEU A 96 4.53 -3.72 9.00
C LEU A 96 5.94 -4.24 8.67
N GLU A 97 6.39 -5.31 9.33
CA GLU A 97 7.71 -5.90 9.15
C GLU A 97 7.80 -6.82 7.92
N THR A 98 6.69 -7.39 7.46
CA THR A 98 6.64 -8.23 6.25
C THR A 98 6.48 -7.42 4.96
N GLY A 99 6.19 -6.12 5.06
CA GLY A 99 6.11 -5.22 3.91
C GLY A 99 7.48 -4.77 3.41
N SER A 100 7.53 -4.38 2.14
CA SER A 100 8.63 -3.55 1.62
C SER A 100 8.25 -2.07 1.77
N VAL A 101 9.24 -1.23 2.06
CA VAL A 101 9.05 0.22 2.10
C VAL A 101 9.39 0.78 0.72
N GLY A 102 8.38 1.23 -0.01
CA GLY A 102 8.53 1.95 -1.26
C GLY A 102 8.75 3.45 -1.06
N PHE A 103 8.54 4.23 -2.13
CA PHE A 103 8.68 5.69 -2.10
C PHE A 103 7.80 6.36 -1.03
N GLU A 104 6.66 5.77 -0.66
CA GLU A 104 5.81 6.26 0.40
C GLU A 104 6.54 6.42 1.74
N GLY A 105 7.62 5.65 1.99
CA GLY A 105 8.50 5.84 3.15
C GLY A 105 9.13 7.24 3.20
N GLU A 106 9.48 7.81 2.03
CA GLU A 106 10.04 9.16 1.91
C GLU A 106 9.05 10.22 2.40
N LEU A 107 7.75 10.03 2.18
CA LEU A 107 6.71 10.97 2.62
C LEU A 107 6.69 11.12 4.16
N PHE A 108 7.00 10.04 4.89
CA PHE A 108 7.04 10.04 6.35
C PHE A 108 8.34 10.63 6.92
N THR A 109 9.35 10.91 6.09
CA THR A 109 10.58 11.60 6.52
C THR A 109 10.38 13.11 6.70
N GLY A 110 9.36 13.68 6.05
CA GLY A 110 9.07 15.12 6.02
C GLY A 110 9.92 15.92 5.03
N ASP A 111 10.83 15.28 4.29
CA ASP A 111 11.63 15.88 3.21
C ASP A 111 11.87 14.84 2.09
N PRO A 112 10.82 14.43 1.35
CA PRO A 112 10.91 13.34 0.38
C PRO A 112 11.80 13.69 -0.83
N ASP A 113 12.68 12.77 -1.24
CA ASP A 113 13.41 12.91 -2.49
C ASP A 113 12.54 12.55 -3.70
N TRP A 114 11.89 13.56 -4.28
CA TRP A 114 11.01 13.39 -5.44
C TRP A 114 11.68 12.79 -6.67
N ASN A 115 13.01 12.87 -6.81
CA ASN A 115 13.68 12.27 -7.96
C ASN A 115 13.56 10.75 -7.93
N MET A 116 13.58 10.14 -6.74
CA MET A 116 13.33 8.69 -6.60
C MET A 116 11.99 8.28 -7.22
N LEU A 117 10.93 9.08 -7.03
CA LEU A 117 9.62 8.82 -7.63
C LEU A 117 9.62 9.08 -9.15
N LEU A 118 10.22 10.20 -9.57
CA LEU A 118 10.18 10.66 -10.96
C LEU A 118 11.07 9.81 -11.89
N ASP A 119 12.11 9.18 -11.35
CA ASP A 119 13.04 8.34 -12.10
C ASP A 119 12.54 6.90 -12.29
N TYR A 120 11.40 6.51 -11.67
CA TYR A 120 10.82 5.19 -11.93
C TYR A 120 10.48 5.04 -13.42
N PRO A 121 10.99 3.99 -14.09
CA PRO A 121 10.70 3.77 -15.49
C PRO A 121 9.20 3.54 -15.68
N LYS A 122 8.62 4.20 -16.68
CA LYS A 122 7.23 3.97 -17.05
C LYS A 122 7.08 2.51 -17.49
N PRO A 123 6.27 1.69 -16.80
CA PRO A 123 6.13 0.30 -17.19
C PRO A 123 5.47 0.23 -18.57
N GLN A 124 5.96 -0.67 -19.42
CA GLN A 124 5.46 -0.88 -20.78
C GLN A 124 5.01 -2.32 -20.93
N LEU A 125 3.99 -2.53 -21.76
CA LEU A 125 3.57 -3.86 -22.16
C LEU A 125 4.51 -4.38 -23.24
N THR A 126 4.80 -5.67 -23.17
CA THR A 126 5.40 -6.39 -24.30
C THR A 126 4.40 -6.51 -25.45
N ALA A 127 4.90 -6.81 -26.65
CA ALA A 127 4.03 -7.01 -27.81
C ALA A 127 3.02 -8.15 -27.61
N GLU A 128 3.40 -9.21 -26.90
CA GLU A 128 2.53 -10.35 -26.59
C GLU A 128 1.41 -9.95 -25.62
N GLU A 129 1.74 -9.21 -24.56
CA GLU A 129 0.75 -8.72 -23.60
C GLU A 129 -0.22 -7.72 -24.24
N GLN A 130 0.29 -6.83 -25.09
CA GLN A 130 -0.53 -5.90 -25.87
C GLN A 130 -1.47 -6.65 -26.82
N ALA A 131 -0.96 -7.68 -27.53
CA ALA A 131 -1.79 -8.51 -28.40
C ALA A 131 -2.87 -9.28 -27.63
N PHE A 132 -2.60 -9.70 -26.39
CA PHE A 132 -3.61 -10.32 -25.53
C PHE A 132 -4.72 -9.33 -25.16
N LEU A 133 -4.34 -8.09 -24.81
CA LEU A 133 -5.29 -7.01 -24.50
C LEU A 133 -6.16 -6.59 -25.69
N ASP A 134 -5.59 -6.58 -26.89
CA ASP A 134 -6.28 -6.14 -28.11
C ASP A 134 -7.06 -7.27 -28.81
N GLY A 135 -6.80 -8.52 -28.43
CA GLY A 135 -7.48 -9.70 -28.97
C GLY A 135 -8.38 -10.38 -27.93
N PRO A 136 -7.90 -11.42 -27.22
CA PRO A 136 -8.68 -12.17 -26.24
C PRO A 136 -9.48 -11.32 -25.25
N VAL A 137 -8.91 -10.23 -24.72
CA VAL A 137 -9.60 -9.38 -23.74
C VAL A 137 -10.72 -8.58 -24.38
N GLU A 138 -10.51 -8.01 -25.58
CA GLU A 138 -11.59 -7.34 -26.33
C GLU A 138 -12.74 -8.30 -26.65
N GLU A 139 -12.41 -9.53 -27.05
CA GLU A 139 -13.41 -10.55 -27.32
C GLU A 139 -14.22 -10.88 -26.07
N LEU A 140 -13.55 -11.10 -24.94
CA LEU A 140 -14.22 -11.37 -23.66
C LEU A 140 -15.13 -10.20 -23.25
N CYS A 141 -14.67 -8.96 -23.42
CA CYS A 141 -15.50 -7.77 -23.20
C CYS A 141 -16.74 -7.77 -24.09
N ARG A 142 -16.61 -8.13 -25.38
CA ARG A 142 -17.72 -8.17 -26.33
C ARG A 142 -18.73 -9.29 -26.03
N MET A 143 -18.25 -10.44 -25.56
CA MET A 143 -19.10 -11.56 -25.15
C MET A 143 -19.84 -11.28 -23.84
N THR A 144 -19.36 -10.34 -23.04
CA THR A 144 -19.90 -10.08 -21.70
C THR A 144 -21.20 -9.29 -21.76
N ASN A 145 -22.25 -9.85 -21.14
CA ASN A 145 -23.49 -9.15 -20.81
C ASN A 145 -23.68 -9.17 -19.29
N ASP A 146 -23.41 -8.05 -18.64
CA ASP A 146 -23.43 -7.97 -17.17
C ASP A 146 -24.83 -8.22 -16.58
N TRP A 147 -25.89 -7.82 -17.29
CA TRP A 147 -27.26 -8.05 -16.83
C TRP A 147 -27.61 -9.54 -16.81
N GLU A 148 -27.28 -10.27 -17.87
CA GLU A 148 -27.49 -11.73 -17.93
C GLU A 148 -26.73 -12.45 -16.80
N ILE A 149 -25.46 -12.07 -16.59
CA ILE A 149 -24.62 -12.64 -15.54
C ILE A 149 -25.22 -12.38 -14.15
N THR A 150 -25.60 -11.13 -13.85
CA THR A 150 -25.95 -10.71 -12.49
C THR A 150 -27.42 -10.92 -12.12
N HIS A 151 -28.35 -10.78 -13.06
CA HIS A 151 -29.79 -10.76 -12.77
C HIS A 151 -30.54 -11.98 -13.32
N VAL A 152 -30.01 -12.66 -14.35
CA VAL A 152 -30.68 -13.81 -14.97
C VAL A 152 -30.07 -15.13 -14.48
N HIS A 153 -28.76 -15.29 -14.63
CA HIS A 153 -28.08 -16.55 -14.32
C HIS A 153 -27.50 -16.61 -12.91
N ALA A 154 -27.12 -15.46 -12.33
CA ALA A 154 -26.31 -15.39 -11.13
C ALA A 154 -24.99 -16.20 -11.23
N ASP A 155 -24.49 -16.37 -12.45
CA ASP A 155 -23.25 -17.04 -12.82
C ASP A 155 -22.84 -16.57 -14.24
N LEU A 156 -21.60 -16.85 -14.64
CA LEU A 156 -21.18 -16.66 -16.02
C LEU A 156 -21.80 -17.74 -16.92
N PRO A 157 -22.28 -17.39 -18.13
CA PRO A 157 -22.71 -18.38 -19.11
C PRO A 157 -21.60 -19.40 -19.44
N PRO A 158 -21.93 -20.67 -19.75
CA PRO A 158 -20.94 -21.71 -20.05
C PRO A 158 -19.93 -21.34 -21.13
N GLU A 159 -20.38 -20.66 -22.19
CA GLU A 159 -19.52 -20.18 -23.27
C GLU A 159 -18.49 -19.15 -22.81
N LEU A 160 -18.83 -18.34 -21.81
CA LEU A 160 -17.93 -17.34 -21.24
C LEU A 160 -16.89 -18.03 -20.35
N TRP A 161 -17.31 -19.00 -19.54
CA TRP A 161 -16.41 -19.87 -18.78
C TRP A 161 -15.42 -20.61 -19.69
N ASP A 162 -15.91 -21.22 -20.76
CA ASP A 162 -15.08 -21.94 -21.73
C ASP A 162 -14.09 -21.02 -22.43
N PHE A 163 -14.53 -19.81 -22.82
CA PHE A 163 -13.66 -18.82 -23.43
C PHE A 163 -12.54 -18.38 -22.49
N ILE A 164 -12.87 -18.09 -21.22
CA ILE A 164 -11.92 -17.70 -20.18
C ILE A 164 -10.87 -18.80 -19.98
N LYS A 165 -11.29 -20.06 -19.84
CA LYS A 165 -10.39 -21.20 -19.63
C LYS A 165 -9.50 -21.46 -20.85
N LYS A 166 -10.10 -21.53 -22.05
CA LYS A 166 -9.40 -21.81 -23.31
C LYS A 166 -8.32 -20.78 -23.63
N ASN A 167 -8.57 -19.51 -23.32
CA ASN A 167 -7.62 -18.41 -23.54
C ASN A 167 -6.69 -18.16 -22.34
N ARG A 168 -6.70 -19.05 -21.33
CA ARG A 168 -5.79 -19.02 -20.17
C ARG A 168 -5.89 -17.75 -19.32
N PHE A 169 -7.09 -17.17 -19.21
CA PHE A 169 -7.31 -16.03 -18.34
C PHE A 169 -7.03 -16.35 -16.86
N PHE A 170 -7.08 -17.61 -16.42
CA PHE A 170 -6.72 -18.03 -15.05
C PHE A 170 -5.21 -18.29 -14.85
N GLY A 171 -4.42 -18.26 -15.91
CA GLY A 171 -2.99 -18.56 -15.88
C GLY A 171 -2.11 -17.40 -16.34
N MET A 172 -2.56 -16.15 -16.19
CA MET A 172 -1.81 -14.98 -16.65
C MET A 172 -0.46 -14.87 -15.95
N ILE A 173 -0.44 -15.03 -14.62
CA ILE A 173 0.79 -14.91 -13.81
C ILE A 173 1.61 -16.20 -13.75
N ILE A 174 1.04 -17.34 -14.17
CA ILE A 174 1.71 -18.63 -14.09
C ILE A 174 2.85 -18.66 -15.13
N PRO A 175 4.07 -19.11 -14.76
CA PRO A 175 5.19 -19.18 -15.70
C PRO A 175 4.89 -20.02 -16.93
N LYS A 176 5.49 -19.65 -18.07
CA LYS A 176 5.29 -20.34 -19.36
C LYS A 176 5.73 -21.80 -19.35
N GLU A 177 6.73 -22.16 -18.55
CA GLU A 177 7.16 -23.56 -18.38
C GLU A 177 6.08 -24.47 -17.80
N TYR A 178 5.15 -23.89 -17.04
CA TYR A 178 3.95 -24.55 -16.52
C TYR A 178 2.72 -24.34 -17.42
N GLY A 179 2.90 -23.81 -18.64
CA GLY A 179 1.80 -23.60 -19.60
C GLY A 179 0.95 -22.34 -19.36
N GLY A 180 1.35 -21.48 -18.43
CA GLY A 180 0.74 -20.16 -18.24
C GLY A 180 1.20 -19.13 -19.27
N LEU A 181 0.80 -17.88 -19.09
CA LEU A 181 1.16 -16.77 -19.99
C LEU A 181 2.41 -16.01 -19.52
N GLY A 182 2.77 -16.08 -18.24
CA GLY A 182 3.94 -15.40 -17.68
C GLY A 182 3.89 -13.88 -17.82
N PHE A 183 2.70 -13.29 -17.74
CA PHE A 183 2.47 -11.86 -17.91
C PHE A 183 2.95 -11.05 -16.69
N SER A 184 3.39 -9.84 -16.97
CA SER A 184 3.79 -8.85 -15.98
C SER A 184 2.61 -8.37 -15.13
N ALA A 185 2.93 -7.80 -13.97
CA ALA A 185 1.94 -7.14 -13.12
C ALA A 185 1.19 -6.01 -13.86
N LEU A 186 1.84 -5.32 -14.81
CA LEU A 186 1.18 -4.30 -15.63
C LEU A 186 0.15 -4.92 -16.57
N ALA A 187 0.49 -6.02 -17.26
CA ALA A 187 -0.44 -6.71 -18.14
C ALA A 187 -1.64 -7.26 -17.37
N HIS A 188 -1.40 -7.92 -16.23
CA HIS A 188 -2.48 -8.36 -15.35
C HIS A 188 -3.38 -7.18 -14.93
N HIS A 189 -2.81 -6.06 -14.45
CA HIS A 189 -3.56 -4.85 -14.11
C HIS A 189 -4.42 -4.34 -15.29
N LYS A 190 -3.87 -4.29 -16.50
CA LYS A 190 -4.57 -3.78 -17.68
C LYS A 190 -5.73 -4.68 -18.11
N VAL A 191 -5.58 -6.00 -18.00
CA VAL A 191 -6.64 -6.96 -18.28
C VAL A 191 -7.80 -6.73 -17.30
N ILE A 192 -7.50 -6.71 -16.00
CA ILE A 192 -8.52 -6.50 -14.96
C ILE A 192 -9.19 -5.13 -15.09
N GLN A 193 -8.43 -4.06 -15.34
CA GLN A 193 -8.95 -2.72 -15.54
C GLN A 193 -9.98 -2.68 -16.69
N LYS A 194 -9.68 -3.36 -17.80
CA LYS A 194 -10.55 -3.40 -18.98
C LYS A 194 -11.80 -4.22 -18.73
N LEU A 195 -11.68 -5.41 -18.14
CA LEU A 195 -12.84 -6.23 -17.76
C LEU A 195 -13.75 -5.51 -16.76
N ALA A 196 -13.17 -4.81 -15.79
CA ALA A 196 -13.93 -4.04 -14.80
C ALA A 196 -14.76 -2.90 -15.42
N SER A 197 -14.39 -2.40 -16.59
CA SER A 197 -15.19 -1.38 -17.30
C SER A 197 -16.49 -1.92 -17.90
N VAL A 198 -16.62 -3.25 -18.04
CA VAL A 198 -17.81 -3.91 -18.60
C VAL A 198 -18.56 -4.76 -17.57
N SER A 199 -17.85 -5.44 -16.66
CA SER A 199 -18.44 -6.26 -15.60
C SER A 199 -17.47 -6.46 -14.44
N SER A 200 -17.91 -6.07 -13.24
CA SER A 200 -17.15 -6.31 -12.00
C SER A 200 -17.11 -7.80 -11.64
N VAL A 201 -18.11 -8.58 -12.05
CA VAL A 201 -18.17 -10.03 -11.84
C VAL A 201 -17.11 -10.72 -12.69
N VAL A 202 -17.08 -10.47 -14.00
CA VAL A 202 -16.06 -11.06 -14.90
C VAL A 202 -14.65 -10.65 -14.48
N SER A 203 -14.47 -9.37 -14.12
CA SER A 203 -13.21 -8.86 -13.58
C SER A 203 -12.76 -9.62 -12.33
N SER A 204 -13.68 -9.90 -11.40
CA SER A 204 -13.37 -10.61 -10.16
C SER A 204 -13.08 -12.10 -10.41
N THR A 205 -13.86 -12.74 -11.28
CA THR A 205 -13.67 -14.14 -11.69
C THR A 205 -12.29 -14.36 -12.32
N VAL A 206 -11.83 -13.44 -13.18
CA VAL A 206 -10.49 -13.50 -13.77
C VAL A 206 -9.40 -13.06 -12.80
N GLY A 207 -9.66 -12.06 -11.95
CA GLY A 207 -8.66 -11.47 -11.05
C GLY A 207 -8.27 -12.34 -9.86
N VAL A 208 -9.22 -13.08 -9.27
CA VAL A 208 -8.95 -13.89 -8.07
C VAL A 208 -7.86 -14.95 -8.35
N PRO A 209 -7.93 -15.76 -9.42
CA PRO A 209 -6.89 -16.74 -9.74
C PRO A 209 -5.48 -16.16 -9.98
N ASN A 210 -5.40 -14.90 -10.42
CA ASN A 210 -4.14 -14.25 -10.82
C ASN A 210 -3.58 -13.26 -9.78
N SER A 211 -4.18 -13.18 -8.59
CA SER A 211 -3.74 -12.30 -7.51
C SER A 211 -3.38 -13.11 -6.27
N LEU A 212 -4.19 -13.04 -5.19
CA LEU A 212 -4.04 -13.85 -3.98
C LEU A 212 -4.50 -15.30 -4.17
N GLY A 213 -4.59 -15.77 -5.42
CA GLY A 213 -5.00 -17.12 -5.74
C GLY A 213 -3.89 -18.14 -5.47
N PRO A 214 -4.25 -19.42 -5.28
CA PRO A 214 -3.33 -20.56 -5.24
C PRO A 214 -2.16 -20.54 -6.24
N GLY A 215 -2.33 -20.00 -7.45
CA GLY A 215 -1.24 -19.90 -8.44
C GLY A 215 -0.04 -19.09 -7.95
N GLU A 216 -0.28 -17.91 -7.36
CA GLU A 216 0.77 -17.05 -6.80
C GLU A 216 1.47 -17.73 -5.61
N LEU A 217 0.69 -18.27 -4.67
CA LEU A 217 1.22 -18.94 -3.48
C LEU A 217 2.03 -20.20 -3.83
N LEU A 218 1.55 -21.00 -4.79
CA LEU A 218 2.28 -22.16 -5.29
C LEU A 218 3.58 -21.75 -6.00
N ASN A 219 3.56 -20.66 -6.76
CA ASN A 219 4.76 -20.17 -7.46
C ASN A 219 5.86 -19.76 -6.47
N HIS A 220 5.51 -19.07 -5.38
CA HIS A 220 6.49 -18.62 -4.37
C HIS A 220 6.88 -19.70 -3.35
N TYR A 221 5.91 -20.48 -2.87
CA TYR A 221 6.07 -21.34 -1.69
C TYR A 221 5.86 -22.84 -1.95
N GLY A 222 5.39 -23.22 -3.14
CA GLY A 222 5.15 -24.62 -3.49
C GLY A 222 6.44 -25.41 -3.67
N THR A 223 6.43 -26.69 -3.29
CA THR A 223 7.50 -27.63 -3.65
C THR A 223 7.52 -27.89 -5.16
N PRO A 224 8.62 -28.38 -5.74
CA PRO A 224 8.66 -28.75 -7.16
C PRO A 224 7.50 -29.67 -7.56
N GLU A 225 7.20 -30.68 -6.75
CA GLU A 225 6.12 -31.64 -7.03
C GLU A 225 4.73 -30.96 -7.01
N GLN A 226 4.51 -30.02 -6.10
CA GLN A 226 3.27 -29.24 -6.06
C GLN A 226 3.15 -28.32 -7.28
N LYS A 227 4.24 -27.66 -7.68
CA LYS A 227 4.27 -26.78 -8.85
C LYS A 227 3.98 -27.56 -10.13
N ASP A 228 4.70 -28.66 -10.34
CA ASP A 228 4.59 -29.52 -11.52
C ASP A 228 3.20 -30.14 -11.65
N TYR A 229 2.53 -30.42 -10.52
CA TYR A 229 1.17 -30.95 -10.52
C TYR A 229 0.10 -29.87 -10.72
N TYR A 230 0.10 -28.81 -9.90
CA TYR A 230 -1.01 -27.85 -9.84
C TYR A 230 -0.91 -26.73 -10.87
N LEU A 231 0.27 -26.16 -11.11
CA LEU A 231 0.37 -24.97 -11.98
C LEU A 231 -0.09 -25.24 -13.42
N PRO A 232 0.22 -26.37 -14.06
CA PRO A 232 -0.32 -26.67 -15.40
C PRO A 232 -1.84 -26.82 -15.43
N ARG A 233 -2.43 -27.38 -14.37
CA ARG A 233 -3.88 -27.59 -14.26
C ARG A 233 -4.63 -26.27 -14.07
N LEU A 234 -4.07 -25.38 -13.24
CA LEU A 234 -4.56 -24.02 -13.04
C LEU A 234 -4.44 -23.19 -14.31
N ALA A 235 -3.30 -23.25 -15.00
CA ALA A 235 -3.07 -22.52 -16.25
C ALA A 235 -4.04 -22.94 -17.37
N ALA A 236 -4.37 -24.22 -17.44
CA ALA A 236 -5.34 -24.77 -18.39
C ALA A 236 -6.81 -24.58 -17.96
N GLY A 237 -7.08 -24.06 -16.76
CA GLY A 237 -8.43 -23.91 -16.22
C GLY A 237 -9.14 -25.23 -15.91
N LEU A 238 -8.38 -26.32 -15.73
CA LEU A 238 -8.90 -27.62 -15.29
C LEU A 238 -9.36 -27.57 -13.82
N GLU A 239 -8.72 -26.69 -13.04
CA GLU A 239 -9.07 -26.36 -11.67
C GLU A 239 -9.24 -24.84 -11.58
N VAL A 240 -10.24 -24.37 -10.84
CA VAL A 240 -10.48 -22.95 -10.63
C VAL A 240 -10.11 -22.61 -9.19
N PRO A 241 -9.03 -21.85 -8.96
CA PRO A 241 -8.57 -21.66 -7.59
C PRO A 241 -9.43 -20.65 -6.83
N CYS A 242 -9.61 -20.89 -5.53
CA CYS A 242 -10.20 -19.92 -4.59
C CYS A 242 -9.28 -19.71 -3.37
N PHE A 243 -9.45 -18.60 -2.65
CA PHE A 243 -8.62 -18.28 -1.48
C PHE A 243 -9.44 -18.27 -0.18
N GLY A 244 -9.36 -19.38 0.56
CA GLY A 244 -10.18 -19.64 1.76
C GLY A 244 -9.62 -19.06 3.06
N LEU A 245 -9.50 -17.72 3.18
CA LEU A 245 -9.00 -17.07 4.39
C LEU A 245 -10.11 -16.66 5.35
N THR A 246 -11.00 -15.76 4.91
CA THR A 246 -12.04 -15.12 5.72
C THR A 246 -13.02 -16.14 6.29
N GLY A 247 -13.29 -16.03 7.59
CA GLY A 247 -14.24 -16.87 8.32
C GLY A 247 -15.36 -16.06 8.96
N PRO A 248 -16.36 -16.73 9.57
CA PRO A 248 -17.46 -16.05 10.27
C PRO A 248 -17.04 -15.08 11.37
N PHE A 249 -15.89 -15.33 12.00
CA PHE A 249 -15.39 -14.60 13.17
C PHE A 249 -14.13 -13.78 12.91
N ALA A 250 -13.51 -13.92 11.73
CA ALA A 250 -12.23 -13.30 11.40
C ALA A 250 -12.18 -12.84 9.94
N GLY A 251 -11.89 -11.55 9.74
CA GLY A 251 -11.78 -10.88 8.44
C GLY A 251 -10.55 -9.99 8.40
N SER A 252 -10.69 -8.73 8.83
CA SER A 252 -9.56 -7.77 8.89
C SER A 252 -8.43 -8.25 9.82
N ASP A 253 -8.78 -8.84 10.96
CA ASP A 253 -7.83 -9.56 11.81
C ASP A 253 -7.75 -11.02 11.35
N ALA A 254 -6.99 -11.26 10.28
CA ALA A 254 -6.82 -12.61 9.73
C ALA A 254 -6.07 -13.56 10.68
N THR A 255 -5.37 -13.03 11.70
CA THR A 255 -4.60 -13.84 12.65
C THR A 255 -5.46 -14.49 13.73
N SER A 256 -6.70 -14.05 13.90
CA SER A 256 -7.65 -14.61 14.88
C SER A 256 -8.60 -15.65 14.29
N ILE A 257 -8.25 -16.27 13.15
CA ILE A 257 -9.04 -17.39 12.61
C ILE A 257 -9.16 -18.52 13.65
N PRO A 258 -10.37 -19.05 13.89
CA PRO A 258 -10.59 -20.12 14.86
C PRO A 258 -10.32 -21.52 14.29
N ASP A 259 -10.12 -21.63 12.96
CA ASP A 259 -9.81 -22.86 12.25
C ASP A 259 -8.46 -23.43 12.71
N TYR A 260 -8.38 -24.74 12.92
CA TYR A 260 -7.16 -25.42 13.34
C TYR A 260 -6.94 -26.72 12.58
N GLY A 261 -5.66 -27.05 12.37
CA GLY A 261 -5.23 -28.31 11.76
C GLY A 261 -4.60 -29.24 12.79
N ILE A 262 -5.07 -30.48 12.84
CA ILE A 262 -4.48 -31.53 13.67
C ILE A 262 -3.68 -32.45 12.75
N VAL A 263 -2.36 -32.53 12.96
CA VAL A 263 -1.51 -33.51 12.29
C VAL A 263 -1.85 -34.90 12.85
N CYS A 264 -2.31 -35.81 12.00
CA CYS A 264 -2.72 -37.14 12.40
C CYS A 264 -2.48 -38.19 11.32
N LYS A 265 -2.44 -39.47 11.72
CA LYS A 265 -2.53 -40.59 10.80
C LYS A 265 -3.99 -40.95 10.54
N GLY A 266 -4.32 -41.29 9.30
CA GLY A 266 -5.68 -41.69 8.90
C GLY A 266 -5.67 -42.52 7.61
N GLU A 267 -6.78 -43.20 7.35
CA GLU A 267 -6.95 -43.96 6.12
C GLU A 267 -7.33 -43.02 4.96
N TRP A 268 -6.58 -43.08 3.87
CA TRP A 268 -6.82 -42.32 2.65
C TRP A 268 -6.44 -43.18 1.44
N ASN A 269 -7.36 -43.35 0.48
CA ASN A 269 -7.18 -44.21 -0.69
C ASN A 269 -6.66 -45.63 -0.36
N GLY A 270 -7.14 -46.22 0.74
CA GLY A 270 -6.76 -47.57 1.19
C GLY A 270 -5.38 -47.67 1.85
N ALA A 271 -4.70 -46.55 2.12
CA ALA A 271 -3.43 -46.52 2.83
C ALA A 271 -3.54 -45.69 4.11
N ASN A 272 -2.81 -46.09 5.16
CA ASN A 272 -2.68 -45.29 6.37
C ASN A 272 -1.58 -44.24 6.19
N VAL A 273 -1.97 -42.97 6.05
CA VAL A 273 -1.08 -41.85 5.70
C VAL A 273 -1.01 -40.83 6.84
N LEU A 274 0.12 -40.11 6.92
CA LEU A 274 0.23 -38.91 7.74
C LEU A 274 -0.39 -37.73 6.97
N GLY A 275 -1.30 -36.99 7.61
CA GLY A 275 -1.96 -35.83 7.01
C GLY A 275 -2.40 -34.81 8.05
N VAL A 276 -3.19 -33.84 7.63
CA VAL A 276 -3.78 -32.80 8.50
C VAL A 276 -5.30 -32.89 8.43
N ARG A 277 -5.95 -33.08 9.57
CA ARG A 277 -7.40 -32.95 9.70
C ARG A 277 -7.72 -31.51 10.10
N LEU A 278 -8.45 -30.81 9.24
CA LEU A 278 -8.77 -29.39 9.38
C LEU A 278 -10.19 -29.23 9.93
N THR A 279 -10.38 -28.33 10.90
CA THR A 279 -11.66 -27.62 11.03
C THR A 279 -11.65 -26.49 10.02
N PHE A 280 -12.72 -26.34 9.24
CA PHE A 280 -12.75 -25.38 8.14
C PHE A 280 -14.15 -24.79 7.97
N ASP A 281 -14.32 -23.54 8.38
CA ASP A 281 -15.55 -22.77 8.19
C ASP A 281 -15.22 -21.37 7.64
N LYS A 282 -15.52 -21.16 6.36
CA LYS A 282 -15.14 -19.97 5.60
C LYS A 282 -16.36 -19.24 5.05
N ARG A 283 -16.22 -17.91 4.90
CA ARG A 283 -17.31 -17.02 4.48
C ARG A 283 -16.84 -16.08 3.38
N TYR A 284 -17.73 -15.83 2.40
CA TYR A 284 -17.49 -14.93 1.28
C TYR A 284 -16.29 -15.30 0.42
N ILE A 285 -16.08 -16.61 0.22
CA ILE A 285 -15.00 -17.10 -0.62
C ILE A 285 -15.45 -17.06 -2.08
N THR A 286 -14.96 -16.06 -2.81
CA THR A 286 -15.19 -15.93 -4.26
C THR A 286 -14.68 -17.18 -4.98
N LEU A 287 -15.45 -17.66 -5.97
CA LEU A 287 -15.22 -18.89 -6.74
C LEU A 287 -15.35 -20.22 -5.98
N ALA A 288 -15.60 -20.24 -4.67
CA ALA A 288 -15.71 -21.49 -3.92
C ALA A 288 -16.72 -22.52 -4.48
N PRO A 289 -17.91 -22.14 -5.01
CA PRO A 289 -18.85 -23.11 -5.57
C PRO A 289 -18.36 -23.82 -6.84
N VAL A 290 -17.35 -23.28 -7.51
CA VAL A 290 -16.82 -23.77 -8.80
C VAL A 290 -15.34 -24.14 -8.72
N ALA A 291 -14.79 -24.17 -7.50
CA ALA A 291 -13.37 -24.40 -7.25
C ALA A 291 -12.97 -25.89 -7.29
#